data_AF-A0A178E9Y0-F1
#
_entry.id   AF-A0A178E9Y0-F1
#
_cell.length_a   1.000
_cell.length_b   1.000
_cell.length_c   1.000
_cell.angle_alpha   90.00
_cell.angle_beta   90.00
_cell.angle_gamma   90.00
#
_symmetry.space_group_name_H-M   'P 1'
#
loop_
_entity.id
_entity.type
_entity.pdbx_description
1 polymer ?
#
loop_
_entity_poly.entity_id
_entity_poly.type
_entity_poly.pdbx_seq_one_letter_code
_entity_poly.pdbx_strand_id
1 'polypeptide(L)'
;MKSYVAWTLVLGLAAAVPVTRQPSLNPPANAIAYVHLIGNSNQHYSTGDTQILPTIGGSTIPVLVGQSLDFSSDAPFIQEIELARVGRGSSLAGEQIEDDDSSIVCKASINGSSKGYSFSINDFKVSLDEGKRVKLTGLACWVGR
;
A
#
# COMPACT_ATOMS: atom_id res chain seq x y z
N MET A 1 -48.88 65.71 17.68
CA MET A 1 -47.46 65.56 18.05
C MET A 1 -47.00 64.20 17.52
N LYS A 2 -45.95 64.18 16.68
CA LYS A 2 -45.42 62.97 16.03
C LYS A 2 -44.42 62.30 16.98
N SER A 3 -44.61 61.02 17.31
CA SER A 3 -43.58 60.20 17.97
C SER A 3 -43.10 59.12 17.01
N TYR A 4 -41.78 59.07 16.80
CA TYR A 4 -41.06 58.12 15.97
C TYR A 4 -40.20 57.20 16.87
N VAL A 5 -40.19 55.90 16.54
CA VAL A 5 -39.03 54.97 16.47
C VAL A 5 -38.29 54.70 17.81
N ALA A 6 -38.07 53.45 18.23
CA ALA A 6 -37.05 52.58 17.64
C ALA A 6 -37.21 51.11 18.03
N TRP A 7 -37.10 50.24 17.02
CA TRP A 7 -36.81 48.82 17.17
C TRP A 7 -35.29 48.65 17.21
N THR A 8 -34.75 48.15 18.32
CA THR A 8 -33.36 47.72 18.42
C THR A 8 -33.26 46.24 18.08
N LEU A 9 -32.78 45.96 16.87
CA LEU A 9 -32.36 44.64 16.42
C LEU A 9 -30.98 44.33 17.02
N VAL A 10 -30.90 43.34 17.90
CA VAL A 10 -29.61 42.84 18.43
C VAL A 10 -29.04 41.85 17.42
N LEU A 11 -28.07 42.29 16.62
CA LEU A 11 -27.22 41.40 15.82
C LEU A 11 -26.14 40.80 16.74
N GLY A 12 -26.37 39.56 17.18
CA GLY A 12 -25.33 38.75 17.81
C GLY A 12 -24.35 38.25 16.76
N LEU A 13 -23.14 38.80 16.74
CA LEU A 13 -22.01 38.27 15.97
C LEU A 13 -21.59 36.91 16.59
N ALA A 14 -21.96 35.81 15.95
CA ALA A 14 -21.31 34.52 16.21
C ALA A 14 -19.94 34.54 15.54
N ALA A 15 -18.89 34.85 16.31
CA ALA A 15 -17.52 34.68 15.87
C ALA A 15 -17.25 33.16 15.72
N ALA A 16 -17.36 32.65 14.50
CA ALA A 16 -16.89 31.31 14.16
C ALA A 16 -15.38 31.30 14.35
N VAL A 17 -14.92 30.66 15.43
CA VAL A 17 -13.49 30.44 15.66
C VAL A 17 -13.00 29.55 14.52
N PRO A 18 -12.03 29.99 13.69
CA PRO A 18 -11.43 29.09 12.74
C PRO A 18 -10.72 28.01 13.55
N VAL A 19 -11.15 26.76 13.38
CA VAL A 19 -10.41 25.60 13.89
C VAL A 19 -9.05 25.62 13.21
N THR A 20 -8.05 26.18 13.89
CA THR A 20 -6.65 26.02 13.53
C THR A 20 -6.36 24.53 13.63
N ARG A 21 -6.30 23.85 12.46
CA ARG A 21 -5.74 22.50 12.36
C ARG A 21 -4.33 22.57 12.96
N GLN A 22 -4.16 22.02 14.15
CA GLN A 22 -2.86 21.82 14.75
C GLN A 22 -2.02 21.01 13.76
N PRO A 23 -0.84 21.49 13.32
CA PRO A 23 0.10 20.63 12.62
C PRO A 23 0.45 19.49 13.58
N SER A 24 0.18 18.24 13.20
CA SER A 24 0.62 17.12 14.02
C SER A 24 2.14 17.17 14.09
N LEU A 25 2.68 17.22 15.31
CA LEU A 25 4.12 17.23 15.60
C LEU A 25 4.84 15.94 15.16
N ASN A 26 4.09 14.95 14.65
CA ASN A 26 4.62 13.83 13.92
C ASN A 26 4.25 14.05 12.45
N PRO A 27 5.21 14.11 11.50
CA PRO A 27 4.86 13.93 10.10
C PRO A 27 4.05 12.63 9.97
N PRO A 28 3.02 12.57 9.12
CA PRO A 28 2.32 11.33 8.89
C PRO A 28 3.37 10.29 8.52
N ALA A 29 3.40 9.17 9.25
CA ALA A 29 4.27 8.06 8.89
C ALA A 29 4.01 7.71 7.42
N ASN A 30 5.06 7.34 6.68
CA ASN A 30 4.86 6.95 5.29
C ASN A 30 3.93 5.73 5.25
N ALA A 31 2.97 5.73 4.34
CA ALA A 31 2.08 4.60 4.12
C ALA A 31 2.90 3.39 3.62
N ILE A 32 2.56 2.21 4.15
CA ILE A 32 3.26 0.95 3.84
C ILE A 32 2.24 -0.05 3.30
N ALA A 33 2.50 -0.60 2.13
CA ALA A 33 1.82 -1.76 1.58
C ALA A 33 2.56 -3.03 2.02
N TYR A 34 1.86 -3.96 2.66
CA TYR A 34 2.40 -5.26 3.07
C TYR A 34 2.05 -6.30 2.03
N VAL A 35 3.04 -6.69 1.24
CA VAL A 35 2.86 -7.63 0.13
C VAL A 35 3.31 -9.03 0.56
N HIS A 36 2.42 -10.01 0.45
CA HIS A 36 2.71 -11.41 0.71
C HIS A 36 3.18 -12.09 -0.57
N LEU A 37 4.38 -12.65 -0.51
CA LEU A 37 4.96 -13.48 -1.56
C LEU A 37 4.79 -14.95 -1.18
N ILE A 38 4.09 -15.73 -1.97
CA ILE A 38 3.77 -17.13 -1.64
C ILE A 38 4.51 -18.08 -2.58
N GLY A 39 5.00 -19.19 -2.02
CA GLY A 39 5.87 -20.12 -2.72
C GLY A 39 7.32 -19.63 -2.81
N ASN A 40 7.72 -18.69 -1.93
CA ASN A 40 9.07 -18.18 -1.83
C ASN A 40 9.99 -19.30 -1.31
N SER A 41 10.88 -19.82 -2.17
CA SER A 41 11.92 -20.76 -1.75
C SER A 41 13.31 -20.17 -1.97
N ASN A 42 13.66 -19.16 -1.17
CA ASN A 42 15.07 -18.89 -0.87
C ASN A 42 15.65 -19.90 0.15
N GLN A 43 14.92 -20.97 0.49
CA GLN A 43 15.46 -22.09 1.26
C GLN A 43 16.27 -22.99 0.32
N HIS A 44 17.59 -22.95 0.50
CA HIS A 44 18.59 -23.72 -0.22
C HIS A 44 18.16 -25.17 -0.47
N TYR A 45 18.00 -25.54 -1.74
CA TYR A 45 18.06 -26.95 -2.14
C TYR A 45 19.51 -27.40 -1.99
N SER A 46 19.83 -28.10 -0.90
CA SER A 46 21.01 -28.96 -0.87
C SER A 46 20.61 -30.29 -1.49
N THR A 47 21.18 -30.63 -2.65
CA THR A 47 21.05 -31.95 -3.27
C THR A 47 21.62 -33.01 -2.33
N GLY A 48 20.76 -33.66 -1.54
CA GLY A 48 21.16 -34.73 -0.62
C GLY A 48 20.15 -35.08 0.46
N ASP A 49 19.25 -34.16 0.83
CA ASP A 49 18.27 -34.43 1.89
C ASP A 49 16.95 -34.97 1.32
N THR A 50 16.47 -36.04 1.95
CA THR A 50 15.20 -36.71 1.67
C THR A 50 14.06 -35.69 1.66
N GLN A 51 13.19 -35.79 0.65
CA GLN A 51 12.05 -34.91 0.37
C GLN A 51 11.43 -34.27 1.61
N ILE A 52 11.85 -33.04 1.91
CA ILE A 52 11.11 -32.16 2.81
C ILE A 52 9.94 -31.65 1.96
N LEU A 53 8.70 -31.87 2.43
CA LEU A 53 7.50 -31.32 1.80
C LEU A 53 7.76 -29.84 1.45
N PRO A 54 7.30 -29.35 0.28
CA PRO A 54 7.47 -27.93 -0.05
C PRO A 54 6.83 -27.13 1.07
N THR A 55 7.65 -26.50 1.90
CA THR A 55 7.18 -25.54 2.88
C THR A 55 6.43 -24.49 2.06
N ILE A 56 5.11 -24.44 2.22
CA ILE A 56 4.27 -23.37 1.67
C ILE A 56 4.59 -22.12 2.51
N GLY A 57 5.85 -21.70 2.48
CA GLY A 57 6.39 -20.56 3.21
C GLY A 57 6.18 -19.33 2.35
N GLY A 58 5.43 -18.37 2.90
CA GLY A 58 5.34 -17.04 2.33
C GLY A 58 6.27 -16.07 3.06
N SER A 59 6.64 -14.99 2.41
CA SER A 59 7.35 -13.86 3.04
C SER A 59 6.56 -12.57 2.83
N THR A 60 6.40 -11.79 3.89
CA THR A 60 5.80 -10.46 3.81
C THR A 60 6.88 -9.41 3.56
N ILE A 61 6.73 -8.61 2.51
CA ILE A 61 7.61 -7.49 2.20
C ILE A 61 6.86 -6.18 2.44
N PRO A 62 7.37 -5.28 3.29
CA PRO A 62 6.85 -3.92 3.38
C PRO A 62 7.36 -3.08 2.20
N VAL A 63 6.45 -2.42 1.50
CA VAL A 63 6.73 -1.52 0.38
C VAL A 63 6.19 -0.14 0.71
N LEU A 64 7.02 0.89 0.72
CA LEU A 64 6.53 2.27 0.89
C LEU A 64 5.69 2.65 -0.33
N VAL A 65 4.51 3.25 -0.11
CA VAL A 65 3.65 3.68 -1.21
C VAL A 65 4.31 4.83 -1.96
N GLY A 66 4.59 4.62 -3.25
CA GLY A 66 5.36 5.50 -4.13
C GLY A 66 6.80 5.03 -4.35
N GLN A 67 7.26 3.97 -3.68
CA GLN A 67 8.59 3.38 -3.87
C GLN A 67 8.54 2.19 -4.84
N SER A 68 9.64 1.98 -5.56
CA SER A 68 9.92 0.76 -6.31
C SER A 68 11.09 0.01 -5.67
N LEU A 69 10.92 -1.30 -5.48
CA LEU A 69 11.96 -2.24 -5.08
C LEU A 69 12.47 -2.97 -6.31
N ASP A 70 13.79 -3.09 -6.43
CA ASP A 70 14.48 -3.87 -7.47
C ASP A 70 15.07 -5.14 -6.86
N PHE A 71 14.77 -6.28 -7.49
CA PHE A 71 15.25 -7.60 -7.08
C PHE A 71 16.09 -8.25 -8.20
N SER A 72 16.52 -7.50 -9.20
CA SER A 72 17.24 -8.02 -10.37
C SER A 72 18.48 -8.85 -10.03
N SER A 73 19.21 -8.47 -8.96
CA SER A 73 20.42 -9.13 -8.47
C SER A 73 20.16 -10.36 -7.59
N ASP A 74 19.07 -10.37 -6.82
CA ASP A 74 18.68 -11.45 -5.91
C ASP A 74 17.16 -11.61 -5.89
N ALA A 75 16.64 -12.23 -6.95
CA ALA A 75 15.21 -12.32 -7.15
C ALA A 75 14.61 -13.56 -6.49
N PRO A 76 13.60 -13.40 -5.63
CA PRO A 76 12.88 -14.54 -5.09
C PRO A 76 12.03 -15.21 -6.17
N PHE A 77 11.92 -16.53 -6.08
CA PHE A 77 11.00 -17.32 -6.91
C PHE A 77 9.67 -17.49 -6.20
N ILE A 78 8.59 -16.97 -6.79
CA ILE A 78 7.24 -16.93 -6.20
C ILE A 78 6.23 -17.59 -7.15
N GLN A 79 5.09 -18.02 -6.62
CA GLN A 79 3.97 -18.57 -7.41
C GLN A 79 2.75 -17.66 -7.34
N GLU A 80 2.53 -17.05 -6.17
CA GLU A 80 1.37 -16.21 -5.93
C GLU A 80 1.81 -14.96 -5.17
N ILE A 81 1.02 -13.91 -5.33
CA ILE A 81 1.24 -12.62 -4.67
C ILE A 81 -0.08 -12.06 -4.16
N GLU A 82 -0.02 -11.37 -3.03
CA GLU A 82 -1.18 -10.79 -2.37
C GLU A 82 -0.80 -9.43 -1.78
N LEU A 83 -1.66 -8.43 -1.91
CA LEU A 83 -1.59 -7.22 -1.10
C LEU A 83 -2.40 -7.46 0.17
N ALA A 84 -1.72 -7.83 1.26
CA ALA A 84 -2.38 -8.32 2.47
C ALA A 84 -2.91 -7.20 3.37
N ARG A 85 -2.23 -6.05 3.38
CA ARG A 85 -2.61 -4.90 4.20
C ARG A 85 -2.03 -3.61 3.63
N VAL A 86 -2.75 -2.52 3.78
CA VAL A 86 -2.21 -1.16 3.63
C VAL A 86 -2.24 -0.47 4.99
N GLY A 87 -1.10 0.02 5.45
CA GLY A 87 -1.01 0.83 6.67
C GLY A 87 -1.29 2.29 6.36
N ARG A 88 -2.09 2.93 7.22
CA ARG A 88 -2.36 4.38 7.14
C ARG A 88 -1.07 5.21 7.11
N GLY A 89 -1.11 6.32 6.40
CA GLY A 89 0.02 7.23 6.32
C GLY A 89 -0.06 8.19 5.16
N SER A 90 1.07 8.77 4.78
CA SER A 90 1.19 9.52 3.53
C SER A 90 1.99 8.74 2.48
N SER A 91 1.54 8.78 1.24
CA SER A 91 2.36 8.33 0.12
C SER A 91 3.63 9.19 0.02
N LEU A 92 4.65 8.71 -0.69
CA LEU A 92 5.82 9.54 -1.02
C LEU A 92 5.48 10.74 -1.92
N ALA A 93 4.32 10.74 -2.58
CA ALA A 93 3.80 11.87 -3.36
C ALA A 93 2.88 12.81 -2.55
N GLY A 94 2.63 12.50 -1.27
CA GLY A 94 1.92 13.37 -0.32
C GLY A 94 0.42 13.11 -0.20
N GLU A 95 -0.15 12.12 -0.90
CA GLU A 95 -1.53 11.70 -0.68
C GLU A 95 -1.72 11.06 0.69
N GLN A 96 -2.83 11.37 1.38
CA GLN A 96 -3.22 10.68 2.60
C GLN A 96 -3.87 9.34 2.25
N ILE A 97 -3.44 8.30 2.95
CA ILE A 97 -3.87 6.92 2.77
C ILE A 97 -4.42 6.43 4.11
N GLU A 98 -5.62 5.87 4.08
CA GLU A 98 -6.22 5.21 5.24
C GLU A 98 -5.79 3.74 5.32
N ASP A 99 -6.07 3.08 6.45
CA ASP A 99 -5.82 1.65 6.57
C ASP A 99 -6.65 0.88 5.52
N ASP A 100 -6.00 -0.06 4.84
CA ASP A 100 -6.58 -0.91 3.81
C ASP A 100 -7.26 -0.15 2.64
N ASP A 101 -6.69 1.02 2.31
CA ASP A 101 -7.16 1.87 1.21
C ASP A 101 -7.12 1.13 -0.14
N SER A 102 -8.31 0.87 -0.68
CA SER A 102 -8.50 0.17 -1.95
C SER A 102 -7.97 0.89 -3.19
N SER A 103 -7.60 2.16 -3.07
CA SER A 103 -6.95 2.90 -4.16
C SER A 103 -5.49 2.48 -4.37
N ILE A 104 -4.88 1.75 -3.44
CA ILE A 104 -3.50 1.29 -3.59
C ILE A 104 -3.43 0.13 -4.58
N VAL A 105 -2.63 0.33 -5.61
CA VAL A 105 -2.30 -0.66 -6.63
C VAL A 105 -0.82 -0.98 -6.52
N CYS A 106 -0.50 -2.27 -6.48
CA CYS A 106 0.85 -2.78 -6.58
C CYS A 106 1.06 -3.44 -7.94
N LYS A 107 2.31 -3.40 -8.43
CA LYS A 107 2.73 -4.12 -9.62
C LYS A 107 4.01 -4.88 -9.35
N ALA A 108 3.95 -6.17 -9.66
CA ALA A 108 5.09 -7.08 -9.67
C ALA A 108 5.64 -7.22 -11.08
N SER A 109 6.93 -6.95 -11.25
CA SER A 109 7.66 -7.28 -12.48
C SER A 109 8.24 -8.69 -12.33
N ILE A 110 7.95 -9.57 -13.28
CA ILE A 110 8.38 -10.98 -13.22
C ILE A 110 9.23 -11.35 -14.43
N ASN A 111 10.18 -12.27 -14.24
CA ASN A 111 11.07 -12.81 -15.29
C ASN A 111 11.76 -11.73 -16.14
N GLY A 112 12.01 -10.53 -15.58
CA GLY A 112 12.56 -9.39 -16.31
C GLY A 112 11.61 -8.75 -17.33
N SER A 113 10.32 -9.10 -17.32
CA SER A 113 9.29 -8.55 -18.20
C SER A 113 8.79 -7.18 -17.70
N SER A 114 8.57 -6.25 -18.63
CA SER A 114 7.99 -4.93 -18.36
C SER A 114 6.47 -4.95 -18.15
N LYS A 115 5.78 -6.00 -18.62
CA LYS A 115 4.32 -6.11 -18.50
C LYS A 115 3.89 -6.25 -17.04
N GLY A 116 4.56 -7.13 -16.29
CA GLY A 116 4.27 -7.39 -14.88
C GLY A 116 2.82 -7.81 -14.60
N TYR A 117 2.48 -7.93 -13.32
CA TYR A 117 1.13 -8.21 -12.81
C TYR A 117 0.73 -7.10 -11.86
N SER A 118 -0.42 -6.47 -12.11
CA SER A 118 -0.97 -5.45 -11.20
C SER A 118 -2.03 -6.09 -10.33
N PHE A 119 -2.07 -5.70 -9.06
CA PHE A 119 -2.97 -6.25 -8.05
C PHE A 119 -3.23 -5.21 -6.95
N SER A 120 -4.35 -5.37 -6.28
CA SER A 120 -4.89 -4.51 -5.23
C SER A 120 -5.35 -5.36 -4.05
N ILE A 121 -5.75 -4.71 -2.97
CA ILE A 121 -6.22 -5.39 -1.75
C ILE A 121 -7.50 -6.22 -2.00
N ASN A 122 -8.29 -5.85 -3.01
CA ASN A 122 -9.53 -6.54 -3.37
C ASN A 122 -9.30 -7.80 -4.22
N ASP A 123 -8.10 -7.99 -4.77
CA ASP A 123 -7.78 -9.15 -5.59
C ASP A 123 -7.47 -10.39 -4.75
N PHE A 124 -7.41 -10.25 -3.42
CA PHE A 124 -6.98 -11.26 -2.46
C PHE A 124 -5.61 -11.82 -2.86
N LYS A 125 -5.61 -12.91 -3.62
CA LYS A 125 -4.43 -13.65 -4.04
C LYS A 125 -4.41 -13.82 -5.55
N VAL A 126 -3.31 -13.39 -6.16
CA VAL A 126 -3.08 -13.46 -7.60
C VAL A 126 -2.07 -14.57 -7.91
N SER A 127 -2.53 -15.61 -8.58
CA SER A 127 -1.65 -16.65 -9.13
C SER A 127 -0.90 -16.11 -10.36
N LEU A 128 0.41 -16.29 -10.37
CA LEU A 128 1.29 -15.78 -11.43
C LEU A 128 1.56 -16.86 -12.47
N ASP A 129 1.51 -16.49 -13.75
CA ASP A 129 1.84 -17.39 -14.88
C ASP A 129 1.18 -18.77 -14.77
N GLU A 130 -0.13 -18.79 -14.51
CA GLU A 130 -0.95 -20.01 -14.33
C GLU A 130 -0.49 -20.90 -13.15
N GLY A 131 0.07 -20.28 -12.11
CA GLY A 131 0.56 -20.97 -10.90
C GLY A 131 1.99 -21.49 -11.01
N LYS A 132 2.71 -21.15 -12.08
CA LYS A 132 4.12 -21.50 -12.23
C LYS A 132 4.99 -20.65 -11.31
N ARG A 133 6.17 -21.18 -10.98
CA ARG A 133 7.20 -20.42 -10.27
C ARG A 133 7.83 -19.40 -11.20
N VAL A 134 7.78 -18.13 -10.82
CA VAL A 134 8.34 -17.02 -11.58
C VAL A 134 9.33 -16.24 -10.73
N LYS A 135 10.32 -15.65 -11.38
CA LYS A 135 11.35 -14.81 -10.76
C LYS A 135 10.78 -13.41 -10.55
N LEU A 136 10.58 -12.95 -9.31
CA LEU A 136 10.16 -11.58 -9.03
C LEU A 136 11.36 -10.64 -9.20
N THR A 137 11.34 -9.79 -10.21
CA THR A 137 12.45 -8.86 -10.51
C THR A 137 12.20 -7.44 -10.04
N GLY A 138 10.96 -7.09 -9.69
CA GLY A 138 10.66 -5.78 -9.11
C GLY A 138 9.26 -5.73 -8.50
N LEU A 139 9.05 -4.79 -7.59
CA LEU A 139 7.76 -4.57 -6.93
C LEU A 139 7.61 -3.09 -6.63
N ALA A 140 6.48 -2.50 -7.03
CA ALA A 140 6.16 -1.11 -6.72
C ALA A 140 4.69 -0.99 -6.34
N CYS A 141 4.36 -0.07 -5.42
CA CYS A 141 2.98 0.22 -5.04
C CYS A 141 2.75 1.72 -5.10
N TRP A 142 1.57 2.14 -5.56
CA TRP A 142 1.20 3.56 -5.72
C TRP A 142 -0.30 3.75 -5.59
N VAL A 143 -0.73 5.01 -5.51
CA VAL A 143 -2.15 5.38 -5.54
C VAL A 143 -2.65 5.28 -6.98
N GLY A 144 -3.51 4.30 -7.27
CA GLY A 144 -4.19 4.14 -8.55
C GLY A 144 -5.27 5.21 -8.70
N ARG A 145 -5.15 6.03 -9.75
CA ARG A 145 -6.17 7.01 -10.16
C ARG A 145 -6.85 6.54 -11.44
#